data_AF-A0A5R2MZW1-F1
#
_entry.id   AF-A0A5R2MZW1-F1
#
_cell.length_a   1.000
_cell.length_b   1.000
_cell.length_c   1.000
_cell.angle_alpha   90.00
_cell.angle_beta   90.00
_cell.angle_gamma   90.00
#
_symmetry.space_group_name_H-M   'P 1'
#
loop_
_entity.id
_entity.type
_entity.pdbx_description
1 polymer ?
#
loop_
_entity_poly.entity_id
_entity_poly.type
_entity_poly.pdbx_seq_one_letter_code
_entity_poly.pdbx_strand_id
1 'polypeptide(L)' 'MLLAVHHVAIICSDYETSKQFYTSKLGFVILAEKWRPERRSWKCDLRHGLV' A
#
# COMPACT_ATOMS: atom_id res chain seq x y z
N MET A 1 4.59 11.32 -19.85
CA MET A 1 5.58 10.21 -19.82
C MET A 1 5.58 9.63 -18.41
N LEU A 2 5.33 8.32 -18.24
CA LEU A 2 5.41 7.65 -16.93
C LEU A 2 6.89 7.32 -16.67
N LEU A 3 7.54 8.16 -15.86
CA LEU A 3 8.97 8.07 -15.56
C LEU A 3 9.31 6.97 -14.54
N ALA A 4 8.35 6.63 -13.68
CA ALA A 4 8.51 5.64 -12.62
C ALA A 4 7.13 5.20 -12.10
N VAL A 5 7.12 4.20 -11.21
CA VAL A 5 5.93 3.82 -10.43
C VAL A 5 5.53 5.01 -9.55
N HIS A 6 4.37 5.61 -9.84
CA HIS A 6 3.85 6.76 -9.09
C HIS A 6 3.34 6.37 -7.70
N HIS A 7 2.59 5.27 -7.62
CA HIS A 7 2.08 4.71 -6.38
C HIS A 7 1.69 3.23 -6.61
N VAL A 8 1.53 2.48 -5.53
CA VAL A 8 1.11 1.08 -5.50
C VAL A 8 -0.12 0.97 -4.61
N ALA A 9 -1.16 0.26 -5.05
CA ALA A 9 -2.33 -0.04 -4.24
C ALA A 9 -2.32 -1.52 -3.85
N ILE A 10 -2.39 -1.82 -2.55
CA ILE A 10 -2.43 -3.20 -2.04
C ILE A 10 -3.83 -3.58 -1.57
N ILE A 11 -4.26 -4.77 -2.00
CA ILE A 11 -5.50 -5.45 -1.61
C ILE A 11 -5.13 -6.92 -1.44
N CYS A 12 -5.26 -7.45 -0.23
CA CYS A 12 -4.73 -8.75 0.13
C CYS A 12 -5.54 -9.38 1.27
N SER A 13 -5.39 -10.69 1.45
CA SER A 13 -6.10 -11.47 2.48
C SER A 13 -5.61 -11.13 3.89
N ASP A 14 -4.28 -11.00 4.07
CA ASP A 14 -3.67 -10.52 5.31
C ASP A 14 -3.10 -9.12 5.10
N TYR A 15 -3.91 -8.14 5.51
CA TYR A 15 -3.60 -6.74 5.34
C TYR A 15 -2.43 -6.28 6.20
N GLU A 16 -2.35 -6.75 7.44
CA GLU A 16 -1.34 -6.30 8.40
C GLU A 16 0.05 -6.80 8.00
N THR A 17 0.15 -8.09 7.65
CA THR A 17 1.41 -8.67 7.14
C THR A 17 1.89 -7.95 5.88
N SER A 18 0.97 -7.68 4.95
CA SER A 18 1.32 -6.96 3.72
C SER A 18 1.74 -5.52 4.01
N LYS A 19 1.01 -4.79 4.86
CA LYS A 19 1.33 -3.42 5.27
C LYS A 19 2.73 -3.35 5.87
N GLN A 20 3.10 -4.26 6.77
CA GLN A 20 4.43 -4.32 7.38
C GLN A 20 5.52 -4.63 6.35
N PHE A 21 5.27 -5.52 5.40
CA PHE A 21 6.24 -5.80 4.34
C PHE A 21 6.55 -4.53 3.52
N TYR A 22 5.53 -3.83 3.02
CA TYR A 22 5.75 -2.64 2.19
C TYR A 22 6.35 -1.47 2.99
N THR A 23 5.90 -1.24 4.23
CA THR A 23 6.39 -0.10 5.03
C THR A 23 7.72 -0.37 5.71
N SER A 24 7.87 -1.51 6.39
CA SER A 24 9.05 -1.79 7.22
C SER A 24 10.19 -2.47 6.45
N LYS A 25 9.88 -3.33 5.47
CA LYS A 25 10.93 -4.02 4.69
C LYS A 25 11.34 -3.25 3.45
N LEU A 26 10.37 -2.69 2.72
CA LEU A 26 10.63 -1.95 1.48
C LEU A 26 10.71 -0.43 1.67
N GLY A 27 10.36 0.11 2.85
CA GLY A 27 10.46 1.54 3.14
C GLY A 27 9.41 2.40 2.44
N PHE A 28 8.30 1.83 1.97
CA PHE A 28 7.23 2.58 1.32
C PHE A 28 6.46 3.40 2.34
N VAL A 29 5.91 4.53 1.86
CA VAL A 29 5.13 5.44 2.70
C VAL A 29 3.66 5.29 2.37
N ILE A 30 2.84 5.12 3.41
CA ILE A 30 1.38 5.06 3.30
C ILE A 30 0.85 6.44 2.91
N LEU A 31 0.09 6.49 1.83
CA LEU A 31 -0.63 7.67 1.37
C LEU A 31 -2.07 7.68 1.85
N ALA A 32 -2.75 6.53 1.77
CA ALA A 32 -4.13 6.40 2.20
C ALA A 32 -4.46 4.95 2.57
N GLU A 33 -5.27 4.77 3.62
CA GLU A 33 -5.83 3.48 4.02
C GLU A 33 -7.35 3.60 4.08
N LYS A 34 -8.07 2.72 3.36
CA LYS A 34 -9.53 2.75 3.32
C LYS A 34 -10.12 1.36 3.50
N TRP A 35 -10.99 1.23 4.49
CA TRP A 35 -11.86 0.06 4.62
C TRP A 35 -12.96 0.09 3.57
N ARG A 36 -13.21 -1.06 2.92
CA ARG A 36 -14.27 -1.26 1.93
C ARG A 36 -15.28 -2.27 2.48
N PRO A 37 -16.37 -1.81 3.14
CA PRO A 37 -17.35 -2.69 3.77
C PRO A 37 -17.95 -3.71 2.81
N GLU A 38 -18.25 -3.29 1.58
CA GLU A 38 -18.87 -4.08 0.53
C GLU A 38 -17.99 -5.25 0.06
N ARG A 39 -16.67 -5.13 0.21
CA ARG A 39 -15.69 -6.18 -0.13
C ARG A 39 -14.98 -6.74 1.10
N ARG A 40 -15.39 -6.35 2.31
CA ARG A 40 -14.76 -6.70 3.59
C ARG A 40 -13.23 -6.71 3.52
N SER A 41 -12.65 -5.68 2.92
CA SER A 41 -11.20 -5.61 2.67
C SER A 41 -10.66 -4.19 2.81
N TRP A 42 -9.38 -4.11 3.12
CA TRP A 42 -8.63 -2.85 3.10
C TRP A 42 -8.06 -2.57 1.71
N LYS A 43 -8.05 -1.30 1.33
CA LYS A 43 -7.23 -0.77 0.25
C LYS A 43 -6.20 0.17 0.88
N CYS A 44 -4.93 -0.06 0.59
CA CYS A 44 -3.85 0.82 1.01
C CYS A 44 -3.06 1.31 -0.19
N ASP A 45 -3.00 2.62 -0.33
CA ASP A 45 -2.23 3.30 -1.36
C ASP A 45 -0.88 3.70 -0.75
N LEU A 46 0.20 3.33 -1.43
CA LEU A 46 1.58 3.47 -1.00
C LEU A 46 2.37 4.22 -2.08
N ARG A 47 3.35 5.03 -1.69
CA ARG A 47 4.39 5.52 -2.60
C ARG A 47 5.75 4.97 -2.22
N HIS A 48 6.69 4.98 -3.16
CA HIS A 48 8.09 4.73 -2.81
C HIS A 48 8.52 5.72 -1.71
N GLY A 49 9.23 5.23 -0.70
CA GLY A 49 9.95 6.09 0.23
C GLY A 49 11.10 6.76 -0.49
N LEU A 50 11.43 7.99 -0.10
CA LEU A 50 12.66 8.63 -0.57
C LEU A 50 13.81 7.82 0.02
N VAL A 51 14.61 7.19 -0.84
CA VAL A 51 15.98 6.79 -0.50
C VAL A 51 16.86 8.02 -0.68
#